data_AF-A0A553NC34-F1
#
_entry.id   AF-A0A553NC34-F1
#
_cell.length_a   1.000
_cell.length_b   1.000
_cell.length_c   1.000
_cell.angle_alpha   90.00
_cell.angle_beta   90.00
_cell.angle_gamma   90.00
#
_symmetry.space_group_name_H-M   'P 1'
#
loop_
_entity.id
_entity.type
_entity.pdbx_description
1 polymer ?
#
loop_
_entity_poly.entity_id
_entity_poly.type
_entity_poly.pdbx_seq_one_letter_code
_entity_poly.pdbx_strand_id
1 'polypeptide(L)'
;MDAHEYRDRGKKMIDYIADYLENIRERDVFPHVQPITHWQSPYMHAYFPALNSYPSLLGDMLANGVNCLGFTWASSPACTELEIVTMDWLAKAIGLPDDFLHSKTQSHGGGVIQTTASESTFVCLWPEERRPFEISNAFSDAADAEINSRLVLFVGSSPFICGEGRISGTGQDPIRRE
;
A
#
# COMPACT_ATOMS: atom_id res chain seq x y z
N MET A 1 18.17 -10.85 -24.72
CA MET A 1 17.01 -10.37 -25.51
C MET A 1 17.36 -9.00 -26.04
N ASP A 2 17.33 -8.83 -27.35
CA ASP A 2 17.52 -7.51 -27.98
C ASP A 2 16.17 -6.78 -28.13
N ALA A 3 16.19 -5.55 -28.66
CA ALA A 3 14.98 -4.74 -28.81
C ALA A 3 14.00 -5.29 -29.87
N HIS A 4 14.46 -6.09 -30.82
CA HIS A 4 13.59 -6.71 -31.83
C HIS A 4 12.88 -7.92 -31.21
N GLU A 5 13.65 -8.79 -30.54
CA GLU A 5 13.13 -9.93 -29.80
C GLU A 5 12.16 -9.47 -28.70
N TYR A 6 12.47 -8.39 -27.96
CA TYR A 6 11.57 -7.83 -26.95
C TYR A 6 10.21 -7.43 -27.53
N ARG A 7 10.18 -6.80 -28.71
CA ARG A 7 8.92 -6.42 -29.36
C ARG A 7 8.11 -7.63 -29.81
N ASP A 8 8.77 -8.63 -30.39
CA ASP A 8 8.10 -9.87 -30.83
C ASP A 8 7.53 -10.65 -29.63
N ARG A 9 8.32 -10.82 -28.57
CA ARG A 9 7.89 -11.49 -27.34
C ARG A 9 6.82 -10.68 -26.58
N GLY A 10 6.96 -9.36 -26.53
CA GLY A 10 6.03 -8.47 -25.86
C GLY A 10 4.64 -8.51 -26.49
N LYS A 11 4.53 -8.51 -27.82
CA LYS A 11 3.25 -8.68 -28.52
C LYS A 11 2.60 -10.01 -28.19
N LYS A 12 3.36 -11.11 -28.28
CA LYS A 12 2.87 -12.45 -27.93
C LYS A 12 2.40 -12.55 -26.48
N MET A 13 3.05 -11.84 -25.56
CA MET A 13 2.65 -11.76 -24.15
C MET A 13 1.32 -11.01 -23.99
N ILE A 14 1.15 -9.88 -24.68
CA ILE A 14 -0.09 -9.09 -24.64
C ILE A 14 -1.25 -9.93 -25.19
N ASP A 15 -1.06 -10.58 -26.33
CA ASP A 15 -2.07 -11.48 -26.93
C ASP A 15 -2.45 -12.60 -25.94
N TYR A 16 -1.46 -13.24 -25.31
CA TYR A 16 -1.69 -14.26 -24.30
C TYR A 16 -2.49 -13.75 -23.08
N ILE A 17 -2.16 -12.55 -22.56
CA ILE A 17 -2.85 -11.97 -21.40
C ILE A 17 -4.29 -11.62 -21.76
N ALA A 18 -4.53 -11.08 -22.95
CA ALA A 18 -5.87 -10.76 -23.43
C ALA A 18 -6.72 -12.03 -23.54
N ASP A 19 -6.23 -13.05 -24.26
CA ASP A 19 -6.89 -14.35 -24.41
C ASP A 19 -7.11 -15.04 -23.05
N TYR A 20 -6.17 -14.89 -22.11
CA TYR A 20 -6.28 -15.43 -20.76
C TYR A 20 -7.42 -14.78 -19.97
N LEU A 21 -7.50 -13.45 -19.97
CA LEU A 21 -8.53 -12.72 -19.22
C LEU A 21 -9.92 -12.89 -19.82
N GLU A 22 -10.04 -13.01 -21.14
CA GLU A 22 -11.32 -13.27 -21.82
C GLU A 22 -11.85 -14.67 -21.52
N ASN A 23 -10.98 -15.69 -21.58
CA ASN A 23 -11.36 -17.09 -21.39
C ASN A 23 -11.20 -17.60 -19.95
N ILE A 24 -10.98 -16.70 -18.98
CA ILE A 24 -10.71 -17.10 -17.58
C ILE A 24 -11.88 -17.85 -16.92
N ARG A 25 -13.10 -17.64 -17.44
CA ARG A 25 -14.32 -18.31 -16.95
C ARG A 25 -14.33 -19.81 -17.21
N GLU A 26 -13.60 -20.26 -18.23
CA GLU A 26 -13.53 -21.66 -18.61
C GLU A 26 -12.55 -22.45 -17.73
N ARG A 27 -11.79 -21.76 -16.87
CA ARG A 27 -10.76 -22.35 -16.03
C ARG A 27 -11.23 -22.52 -14.59
N ASP A 28 -10.84 -23.64 -13.99
CA ASP A 28 -11.11 -23.92 -12.58
C ASP A 28 -10.39 -22.91 -11.67
N VAL A 29 -11.13 -22.26 -10.77
CA VAL A 29 -10.56 -21.27 -9.83
C VAL A 29 -9.43 -21.87 -8.99
N PHE A 30 -9.64 -23.09 -8.49
CA PHE A 30 -8.68 -23.87 -7.72
C PHE A 30 -8.30 -25.13 -8.49
N PRO A 31 -7.27 -25.08 -9.35
CA PRO A 31 -6.89 -26.24 -10.14
C PRO A 31 -6.35 -27.37 -9.25
N HIS A 32 -6.66 -28.61 -9.62
CA HIS A 32 -6.25 -29.81 -8.87
C HIS A 32 -4.75 -30.09 -8.95
N VAL A 33 -4.10 -29.60 -10.02
CA VAL A 33 -2.65 -29.64 -10.23
C VAL A 33 -2.24 -28.26 -10.77
N GLN A 34 -1.18 -27.69 -10.21
CA GLN A 34 -0.55 -26.40 -10.53
C GLN A 34 -0.62 -26.01 -12.03
N PRO A 35 -0.83 -24.71 -12.35
CA PRO A 35 0.14 -23.70 -11.93
C PRO A 35 -0.33 -22.64 -10.91
N ILE A 36 -1.55 -22.11 -11.00
CA ILE A 36 -1.98 -20.95 -10.19
C ILE A 36 -3.47 -20.96 -9.86
N THR A 37 -3.85 -20.35 -8.73
CA THR A 37 -5.25 -20.00 -8.42
C THR A 37 -5.67 -18.79 -9.26
N HIS A 38 -6.80 -18.88 -9.97
CA HIS A 38 -7.25 -17.85 -10.90
C HIS A 38 -8.05 -16.74 -10.19
N TRP A 39 -7.33 -15.75 -9.63
CA TRP A 39 -7.93 -14.62 -8.88
C TRP A 39 -8.85 -13.71 -9.70
N GLN A 40 -8.61 -13.58 -11.01
CA GLN A 40 -9.48 -12.78 -11.90
C GLN A 40 -10.72 -13.56 -12.38
N SER A 41 -10.89 -14.82 -11.96
CA SER A 41 -12.07 -15.60 -12.34
C SER A 41 -13.32 -15.00 -11.67
N PRO A 42 -14.44 -14.83 -12.39
CA PRO A 42 -15.70 -14.36 -11.81
C PRO A 42 -16.25 -15.27 -10.69
N TYR A 43 -15.77 -16.51 -10.62
CA TYR A 43 -16.15 -17.49 -9.60
C TYR A 43 -15.24 -17.47 -8.36
N MET A 44 -14.22 -16.59 -8.33
CA MET A 44 -13.35 -16.42 -7.17
C MET A 44 -14.04 -15.53 -6.12
N HIS A 45 -14.55 -16.16 -5.07
CA HIS A 45 -15.21 -15.48 -3.94
C HIS A 45 -14.50 -15.69 -2.60
N ALA A 46 -13.23 -16.10 -2.63
CA ALA A 46 -12.41 -16.22 -1.43
C ALA A 46 -11.65 -14.91 -1.15
N TYR A 47 -11.51 -14.56 0.13
CA TYR A 47 -10.82 -13.35 0.62
C TYR A 47 -11.43 -12.04 0.07
N PHE A 48 -10.60 -11.00 -0.12
CA PHE A 48 -10.94 -9.79 -0.85
C PHE A 48 -10.41 -9.87 -2.28
N PRO A 49 -11.14 -9.31 -3.27
CA PRO A 49 -10.75 -9.42 -4.66
C PRO A 49 -9.53 -8.55 -4.96
N ALA A 50 -8.49 -9.16 -5.55
CA ALA A 50 -7.32 -8.45 -6.08
C ALA A 50 -7.57 -8.14 -7.57
N LEU A 51 -8.45 -7.18 -7.86
CA LEU A 51 -8.89 -6.88 -9.22
C LEU A 51 -7.79 -6.20 -10.03
N ASN A 52 -7.72 -6.52 -11.33
CA ASN A 52 -6.87 -5.81 -12.28
C ASN A 52 -7.71 -5.17 -13.40
N SER A 53 -7.06 -4.33 -14.20
CA SER A 53 -7.67 -3.73 -15.38
C SER A 53 -6.61 -3.54 -16.47
N TYR A 54 -7.02 -3.55 -17.74
CA TYR A 54 -6.11 -3.30 -18.86
C TYR A 54 -5.27 -2.00 -18.72
N PRO A 55 -5.84 -0.84 -18.34
CA PRO A 55 -5.03 0.37 -18.12
C PRO A 55 -4.02 0.22 -16.97
N SER A 56 -4.35 -0.53 -15.90
CA SER A 56 -3.41 -0.80 -14.81
C SER A 56 -2.21 -1.64 -15.28
N LEU A 57 -2.46 -2.67 -16.11
CA LEU A 57 -1.39 -3.51 -16.68
C LEU A 57 -0.46 -2.70 -17.59
N LEU A 58 -1.01 -1.81 -18.43
CA LEU A 58 -0.22 -0.93 -19.28
C LEU A 58 0.56 0.11 -18.48
N GLY A 59 -0.05 0.66 -17.42
CA GLY A 59 0.60 1.59 -16.50
C GLY A 59 1.81 0.96 -15.83
N ASP A 60 1.66 -0.27 -15.32
CA ASP A 60 2.75 -1.01 -14.67
C ASP A 60 3.84 -1.41 -15.67
N MET A 61 3.47 -1.79 -16.91
CA MET A 61 4.44 -2.04 -17.98
C MET A 61 5.28 -0.79 -18.29
N LEU A 62 4.66 0.39 -18.33
CA LEU A 62 5.36 1.66 -18.53
C LEU A 62 6.26 2.00 -17.33
N ALA A 63 5.74 1.84 -16.11
CA ALA A 63 6.50 2.10 -14.88
C ALA A 63 7.76 1.22 -14.80
N ASN A 64 7.62 -0.08 -15.08
CA ASN A 64 8.74 -1.02 -15.15
C ASN A 64 9.72 -0.69 -16.29
N GLY A 65 9.23 -0.16 -17.41
CA GLY A 65 10.07 0.25 -18.54
C GLY A 65 10.90 1.51 -18.26
N VAL A 66 10.32 2.48 -17.56
CA VAL A 66 11.01 3.71 -17.13
C VAL A 66 11.95 3.42 -15.95
N ASN A 67 11.55 2.53 -15.05
CA ASN A 67 12.32 2.07 -13.90
C ASN A 67 12.93 3.21 -13.07
N CYS A 68 12.16 4.28 -12.84
CA CYS A 68 12.61 5.42 -12.06
C CYS A 68 12.50 5.14 -10.55
N LEU A 69 13.47 5.65 -9.77
CA LEU A 69 13.47 5.54 -8.31
C LEU A 69 13.20 6.92 -7.67
N GLY A 70 12.12 7.01 -6.90
CA GLY A 70 11.63 8.25 -6.29
C GLY A 70 11.97 8.42 -4.81
N PHE A 71 13.17 8.04 -4.35
CA PHE A 71 13.54 8.15 -2.93
C PHE A 71 13.75 9.60 -2.47
N THR A 72 13.96 10.54 -3.40
CA THR A 72 13.93 11.99 -3.14
C THR A 72 13.25 12.71 -4.30
N TRP A 73 12.74 13.92 -4.07
CA TRP A 73 12.21 14.73 -5.17
C TRP A 73 13.25 14.97 -6.27
N ALA A 74 14.51 15.19 -5.90
CA ALA A 74 15.60 15.41 -6.86
C ALA A 74 15.94 14.18 -7.73
N SER A 75 15.62 12.96 -7.28
CA SER A 75 15.90 11.74 -8.06
C SER A 75 14.87 11.51 -9.16
N SER A 76 13.60 11.85 -8.92
CA SER A 76 12.54 11.78 -9.93
C SER A 76 11.39 12.74 -9.59
N PRO A 77 11.46 14.01 -10.02
CA PRO A 77 10.45 15.01 -9.69
C PRO A 77 9.09 14.63 -10.27
N ALA A 78 9.06 14.12 -11.51
CA ALA A 78 7.84 13.67 -12.16
C ALA A 78 7.14 12.52 -11.42
N CYS A 79 7.89 11.60 -10.82
CA CYS A 79 7.30 10.50 -10.04
C CYS A 79 6.63 11.02 -8.76
N THR A 80 7.33 11.89 -8.03
CA THR A 80 6.81 12.45 -6.77
C THR A 80 5.63 13.41 -6.98
N GLU A 81 5.68 14.26 -8.00
CA GLU A 81 4.57 15.18 -8.32
C GLU A 81 3.33 14.43 -8.84
N LEU A 82 3.54 13.39 -9.66
CA LEU A 82 2.43 12.58 -10.16
C LEU A 82 1.73 11.83 -9.01
N GLU A 83 2.49 11.32 -8.04
CA GLU A 83 1.95 10.69 -6.85
C GLU A 83 1.10 11.66 -6.02
N ILE A 84 1.61 12.87 -5.76
CA ILE A 84 0.88 13.92 -5.04
C ILE A 84 -0.47 14.24 -5.70
N VAL A 85 -0.47 14.46 -7.02
CA VAL A 85 -1.70 14.79 -7.76
C VAL A 85 -2.68 13.61 -7.77
N THR A 86 -2.17 12.38 -7.94
CA THR A 86 -3.00 11.17 -7.93
C THR A 86 -3.68 10.97 -6.57
N MET A 87 -2.95 11.20 -5.47
CA MET A 87 -3.49 11.11 -4.12
C MET A 87 -4.53 12.19 -3.84
N ASP A 88 -4.32 13.42 -4.33
CA ASP A 88 -5.34 14.48 -4.24
C ASP A 88 -6.62 14.15 -5.01
N TRP A 89 -6.50 13.53 -6.20
CA TRP A 89 -7.66 13.04 -6.95
C TRP A 89 -8.39 11.93 -6.22
N LEU A 90 -7.65 10.97 -5.64
CA LEU A 90 -8.23 9.89 -4.87
C LEU A 90 -8.97 10.41 -3.65
N ALA A 91 -8.34 11.29 -2.86
CA ALA A 91 -8.93 11.89 -1.66
C ALA A 91 -10.23 12.65 -1.97
N LYS A 92 -10.27 13.39 -3.09
CA LYS A 92 -11.48 14.06 -3.58
C LYS A 92 -12.57 13.07 -4.02
N ALA A 93 -12.18 11.98 -4.67
CA ALA A 93 -13.12 10.96 -5.16
C ALA A 93 -13.82 10.22 -4.01
N ILE A 94 -13.13 9.99 -2.89
CA ILE A 94 -13.70 9.35 -1.68
C ILE A 94 -14.36 10.36 -0.71
N GLY A 95 -14.28 11.66 -0.99
CA GLY A 95 -14.89 12.71 -0.17
C GLY A 95 -14.19 12.93 1.18
N LEU A 96 -12.86 12.77 1.23
CA LEU A 96 -12.09 13.07 2.44
C LEU A 96 -12.09 14.59 2.74
N PRO A 97 -11.95 14.97 4.03
CA PRO A 97 -11.73 16.36 4.42
C PRO A 97 -10.54 16.98 3.70
N ASP A 98 -10.64 18.28 3.44
CA ASP A 98 -9.62 19.04 2.73
C ASP A 98 -8.27 19.10 3.46
N ASP A 99 -8.24 18.80 4.76
CA ASP A 99 -7.04 18.73 5.60
C ASP A 99 -6.10 17.56 5.20
N PHE A 100 -6.56 16.61 4.38
CA PHE A 100 -5.75 15.51 3.85
C PHE A 100 -5.15 15.79 2.46
N LEU A 101 -5.49 16.91 1.83
CA LEU A 101 -5.02 17.26 0.48
C LEU A 101 -3.66 17.97 0.52
N HIS A 102 -2.79 17.72 -0.47
CA HIS A 102 -1.51 18.41 -0.60
C HIS A 102 -1.65 19.81 -1.21
N SER A 103 -2.63 20.01 -2.09
CA SER A 103 -2.77 21.23 -2.90
C SER A 103 -3.22 22.47 -2.12
N LYS A 104 -3.78 22.33 -0.92
CA LYS A 104 -4.26 23.48 -0.15
C LYS A 104 -3.16 24.06 0.73
N THR A 105 -2.94 25.36 0.62
CA THR A 105 -1.88 26.12 1.28
C THR A 105 -1.96 26.13 2.82
N GLN A 106 -3.09 25.71 3.39
CA GLN A 106 -3.31 25.58 4.85
C GLN A 106 -3.41 24.13 5.33
N SER A 107 -3.29 23.15 4.43
CA SER A 107 -3.29 21.75 4.79
C SER A 107 -1.88 21.33 5.23
N HIS A 108 -1.79 20.67 6.39
CA HIS A 108 -0.57 20.02 6.88
C HIS A 108 -0.59 18.50 6.62
N GLY A 109 -1.61 18.00 5.93
CA GLY A 109 -1.75 16.59 5.58
C GLY A 109 -1.11 16.25 4.23
N GLY A 110 -1.23 14.97 3.90
CA GLY A 110 -0.76 14.41 2.64
C GLY A 110 -1.08 12.93 2.56
N GLY A 111 -0.90 12.38 1.36
CA GLY A 111 -1.13 10.99 1.03
C GLY A 111 0.09 10.42 0.31
N VAL A 112 0.46 9.20 0.64
CA VAL A 112 1.58 8.48 0.05
C VAL A 112 1.12 7.09 -0.36
N ILE A 113 1.59 6.61 -1.51
CA ILE A 113 1.31 5.27 -2.01
C ILE A 113 2.25 4.30 -1.29
N GLN A 114 1.68 3.24 -0.73
CA GLN A 114 2.42 2.20 0.00
C GLN A 114 2.10 0.84 -0.59
N THR A 115 2.96 -0.15 -0.35
CA THR A 115 2.82 -1.48 -0.96
C THR A 115 1.69 -2.29 -0.33
N THR A 116 1.46 -2.12 0.98
CA THR A 116 0.44 -2.86 1.73
C THR A 116 -0.19 -1.99 2.81
N ALA A 117 -1.43 -2.30 3.18
CA ALA A 117 -2.09 -1.68 4.33
C ALA A 117 -1.35 -1.93 5.66
N SER A 118 -0.61 -3.05 5.75
CA SER A 118 0.24 -3.37 6.90
C SER A 118 1.38 -2.39 7.08
N GLU A 119 2.04 -1.99 5.99
CA GLU A 119 3.09 -0.98 6.01
C GLU A 119 2.52 0.39 6.40
N SER A 120 1.39 0.80 5.82
CA SER A 120 0.74 2.07 6.19
C SER A 120 0.34 2.09 7.67
N THR A 121 -0.23 1.00 8.18
CA THR A 121 -0.60 0.88 9.60
C THR A 121 0.64 0.93 10.48
N PHE A 122 1.71 0.24 10.10
CA PHE A 122 2.98 0.28 10.82
C PHE A 122 3.57 1.69 10.86
N VAL A 123 3.58 2.43 9.75
CA VAL A 123 4.07 3.83 9.70
C VAL A 123 3.22 4.75 10.57
N CYS A 124 1.88 4.61 10.57
CA CYS A 124 1.00 5.40 11.44
C CYS A 124 1.18 5.08 12.93
N LEU A 125 1.45 3.82 13.25
CA LEU A 125 1.69 3.36 14.61
C LEU A 125 3.12 3.64 15.09
N TRP A 126 4.05 3.82 14.16
CA TRP A 126 5.43 4.12 14.49
C TRP A 126 5.45 5.41 15.32
N PRO A 127 6.06 5.37 16.52
CA PRO A 127 6.16 6.55 17.36
C PRO A 127 7.18 7.49 16.73
N GLU A 128 6.76 8.30 15.77
CA GLU A 128 7.54 9.46 15.36
C GLU A 128 7.56 10.49 16.50
N GLU A 129 8.74 11.06 16.70
CA GLU A 129 9.25 11.99 17.73
C GLU A 129 8.29 13.06 18.31
N ARG A 130 7.12 13.30 17.71
CA ARG A 130 6.20 14.36 18.15
C ARG A 130 5.30 13.98 19.32
N ARG A 131 4.91 12.71 19.47
CA ARG A 131 4.11 12.25 20.63
C ARG A 131 4.91 12.08 21.92
N PRO A 132 6.17 11.59 21.87
CA PRO A 132 7.03 11.60 23.04
C PRO A 132 7.30 13.02 23.54
N PHE A 133 7.28 14.09 22.72
CA PHE A 133 7.63 15.43 23.20
C PHE A 133 6.61 16.02 24.20
N GLU A 134 5.30 15.82 23.98
CA GLU A 134 4.28 16.22 24.96
C GLU A 134 4.30 15.33 26.21
N ILE A 135 4.61 14.04 26.06
CA ILE A 135 4.68 13.06 27.16
C ILE A 135 6.00 13.18 27.94
N SER A 136 7.09 13.56 27.29
CA SER A 136 8.43 13.81 27.84
C SER A 136 8.43 15.05 28.72
N ASN A 137 7.66 16.08 28.36
CA ASN A 137 7.41 17.21 29.26
C ASN A 137 6.68 16.78 30.57
N ALA A 138 5.93 15.67 30.55
CA ALA A 138 5.32 15.09 31.74
C ALA A 138 6.23 14.08 32.48
N PHE A 139 7.25 13.54 31.82
CA PHE A 139 8.22 12.57 32.38
C PHE A 139 9.65 13.00 32.01
N SER A 140 10.21 13.96 32.74
CA SER A 140 11.46 14.66 32.40
C SER A 140 12.72 13.77 32.38
N ASP A 141 12.69 12.57 32.97
CA ASP A 141 13.87 11.72 33.18
C ASP A 141 13.75 10.29 32.62
N ALA A 142 12.68 9.98 31.88
CA ALA A 142 12.47 8.62 31.34
C ALA A 142 13.09 8.48 29.93
N ALA A 143 13.79 7.38 29.69
CA ALA A 143 14.29 7.04 28.35
C ALA A 143 13.14 6.73 27.39
N ASP A 144 13.27 7.06 26.11
CA ASP A 144 12.20 6.84 25.10
C ASP A 144 11.71 5.38 25.04
N ALA A 145 12.60 4.42 25.27
CA ALA A 145 12.26 3.00 25.35
C ALA A 145 11.33 2.68 26.55
N GLU A 146 11.50 3.38 27.67
CA GLU A 146 10.64 3.22 28.85
C GLU A 146 9.25 3.80 28.59
N ILE A 147 9.17 4.97 27.93
CA ILE A 147 7.90 5.57 27.52
C ILE A 147 7.17 4.63 26.56
N ASN A 148 7.86 4.10 25.55
CA ASN A 148 7.29 3.16 24.58
C ASN A 148 6.81 1.85 25.20
N SER A 149 7.46 1.38 26.27
CA SER A 149 7.03 0.18 27.00
C SER A 149 5.68 0.34 27.70
N ARG A 150 5.25 1.59 27.97
CA ARG A 150 3.99 1.92 28.65
C ARG A 150 2.86 2.25 27.69
N LEU A 151 3.13 2.41 26.39
CA LEU A 151 2.12 2.70 25.39
C LEU A 151 1.23 1.48 25.17
N VAL A 152 -0.07 1.73 25.05
CA VAL A 152 -1.09 0.72 24.79
C VAL A 152 -1.88 1.13 23.56
N LEU A 153 -2.02 0.22 22.60
CA LEU A 153 -2.83 0.35 21.41
C LEU A 153 -4.20 -0.27 21.66
N PHE A 154 -5.26 0.44 21.27
CA PHE A 154 -6.62 -0.07 21.27
C PHE A 154 -7.03 -0.46 19.85
N VAL A 155 -7.55 -1.67 19.70
CA VAL A 155 -8.13 -2.18 18.46
C VAL A 155 -9.49 -2.79 18.76
N GLY A 156 -10.41 -2.70 17.80
CA GLY A 156 -11.72 -3.34 17.94
C GLY A 156 -11.60 -4.86 18.05
N SER A 157 -12.63 -5.52 18.57
CA SER A 157 -12.68 -6.98 18.79
C SER A 157 -12.50 -7.87 17.54
N SER A 158 -12.64 -7.33 16.32
CA SER A 158 -12.39 -8.04 15.05
C SER A 158 -11.52 -7.22 14.09
N PRO A 159 -10.25 -6.93 14.45
CA PRO A 159 -9.36 -6.18 13.57
C PRO A 159 -8.77 -7.10 12.50
N PHE A 160 -8.36 -6.54 11.37
CA PHE A 160 -7.44 -7.27 10.48
C PHE A 160 -6.15 -7.57 11.24
N ILE A 161 -5.54 -8.73 10.99
CA ILE A 161 -4.30 -9.17 11.67
C ILE A 161 -3.16 -8.14 11.59
N CYS A 162 -3.17 -7.30 10.56
CA CYS A 162 -2.29 -6.15 10.41
C CYS A 162 -2.32 -5.18 11.62
N GLY A 163 -3.47 -4.97 12.24
CA GLY A 163 -3.63 -4.14 13.44
C GLY A 163 -3.20 -4.83 14.73
N GLU A 164 -2.92 -6.14 14.69
CA GLU A 164 -2.46 -6.92 15.84
C GLU A 164 -0.93 -7.16 15.82
N GLY A 165 -0.24 -6.57 14.84
CA GLY A 165 1.21 -6.68 14.71
C GLY A 165 1.93 -6.08 15.92
N ARG A 166 2.79 -6.86 16.57
CA ARG A 166 3.62 -6.37 17.66
C ARG A 166 4.67 -5.39 17.13
N ILE A 167 4.61 -4.14 17.56
CA ILE A 167 5.60 -3.13 17.18
C ILE A 167 6.87 -3.33 18.01
N SER A 168 8.03 -3.34 17.36
CA SER A 168 9.33 -3.42 18.03
C SER A 168 9.50 -2.27 19.03
N GLY A 169 9.77 -2.58 20.30
CA GLY A 169 9.96 -1.57 21.37
C GLY A 169 8.75 -1.36 22.29
N THR A 170 7.62 -2.04 22.03
CA THR A 170 6.45 -2.05 22.93
C THR A 170 6.55 -3.15 24.01
N GLY A 171 5.83 -2.98 25.12
CA GLY A 171 5.87 -3.88 26.29
C GLY A 171 5.41 -5.33 26.03
N GLN A 172 5.29 -6.14 27.09
CA GLN A 172 4.92 -7.56 26.95
C GLN A 172 3.52 -7.79 26.37
N ASP A 173 2.53 -6.95 26.72
CA ASP A 173 1.15 -6.98 26.22
C ASP A 173 0.63 -5.55 25.93
N PRO A 174 0.98 -4.95 24.78
CA PRO A 174 0.65 -3.57 24.47
C PRO A 174 -0.69 -3.40 23.74
N ILE A 175 -1.39 -4.48 23.39
CA ILE A 175 -2.62 -4.43 22.57
C ILE A 175 -3.82 -4.77 23.44
N ARG A 176 -4.80 -3.85 23.52
CA ARG A 176 -6.09 -4.08 24.17
C ARG A 176 -7.20 -4.17 23.14
N ARG A 177 -8.12 -5.13 23.36
CA ARG A 177 -9.31 -5.33 22.55
C ARG A 177 -10.53 -4.73 23.26
N GLU A 178 -11.28 -3.90 22.55
CA GLU A 178 -12.61 -3.40 22.98
C GLU A 178 -13.75 -4.04 22.16
#